data_AF-A0A2T2W9V4-F1
#
_entry.id   AF-A0A2T2W9V4-F1
#
_cell.length_a   1.000
_cell.length_b   1.000
_cell.length_c   1.000
_cell.angle_alpha   90.00
_cell.angle_beta   90.00
_cell.angle_gamma   90.00
#
_symmetry.space_group_name_H-M   'P 1'
#
loop_
_entity.id
_entity.type
_entity.pdbx_description
1 polymer ?
#
loop_
_entity_poly.entity_id
_entity_poly.type
_entity_poly.pdbx_seq_one_letter_code
_entity_poly.pdbx_strand_id
1 'polypeptide(L)'
;MIQYKDFAPRITERGPFGGPSQYESFSEVVSAVNQWIESTTIQIINVETVVLPDWSIESTSDDVYGVTTSDGYYPVMISQGLKVDCFQCVRVWYRE
;
A
#
# COMPACT_ATOMS: atom_id res chain seq x y z
N MET A 1 19.07 15.80 9.22
CA MET A 1 18.82 14.48 9.85
C MET A 1 18.05 13.62 8.86
N ILE A 2 18.21 12.28 8.85
CA ILE A 2 17.48 11.43 7.90
C ILE A 2 16.02 11.30 8.35
N GLN A 3 15.07 11.50 7.43
CA GLN A 3 13.63 11.41 7.62
C GLN A 3 13.02 10.42 6.62
N TYR A 4 11.78 10.00 6.87
CA TYR A 4 11.02 9.17 5.91
C TYR A 4 9.55 9.56 5.86
N LYS A 5 8.92 9.28 4.71
CA LYS A 5 7.49 9.46 4.49
C LYS A 5 6.92 8.26 3.73
N ASP A 6 5.80 7.74 4.23
CA ASP A 6 5.10 6.60 3.64
C ASP A 6 3.88 7.06 2.83
N PHE A 7 3.72 6.49 1.66
CA PHE A 7 2.61 6.70 0.74
C PHE A 7 1.85 5.39 0.61
N ALA A 8 0.79 5.24 1.40
CA ALA A 8 -0.10 4.09 1.33
C ALA A 8 -1.24 4.36 0.32
N PRO A 9 -1.76 3.32 -0.36
CA PRO A 9 -2.91 3.44 -1.25
C PRO A 9 -4.12 3.99 -0.48
N ARG A 10 -4.81 4.97 -1.04
CA ARG A 10 -6.04 5.50 -0.44
C ARG A 10 -7.24 4.69 -0.91
N ILE A 11 -8.29 4.67 -0.09
CA ILE A 11 -9.58 4.10 -0.48
C ILE A 11 -10.25 5.06 -1.47
N THR A 12 -10.45 4.62 -2.71
CA THR A 12 -11.13 5.39 -3.77
C THR A 12 -12.64 5.27 -3.63
N GLU A 13 -13.14 4.07 -3.33
CA GLU A 13 -14.56 3.79 -3.14
C GLU A 13 -14.76 2.85 -1.95
N ARG A 14 -15.73 3.19 -1.08
CA ARG A 14 -16.16 2.28 0.00
C ARG A 14 -17.33 1.44 -0.47
N GLY A 15 -17.22 0.13 -0.35
CA GLY A 15 -18.29 -0.79 -0.72
C GLY A 15 -19.56 -0.54 0.11
N PRO A 16 -20.76 -0.62 -0.48
CA PRO A 16 -22.01 -0.51 0.27
C PRO A 16 -22.15 -1.67 1.27
N PHE A 17 -22.76 -1.41 2.43
CA PHE A 17 -23.06 -2.40 3.48
C PHE A 17 -21.86 -3.22 3.99
N GLY A 18 -20.66 -2.61 4.04
CA GLY A 18 -19.46 -3.33 4.49
C GLY A 18 -18.88 -4.27 3.43
N GLY A 19 -19.31 -4.13 2.17
CA GLY A 19 -18.67 -4.77 1.04
C GLY A 19 -17.23 -4.27 0.78
N PRO A 20 -16.50 -4.93 -0.12
CA PRO A 20 -15.10 -4.65 -0.36
C PRO A 20 -14.88 -3.19 -0.79
N SER A 21 -13.85 -2.56 -0.22
CA SER A 21 -13.38 -1.25 -0.62
C SER A 21 -12.50 -1.36 -1.87
N GLN A 22 -12.63 -0.39 -2.77
CA GLN A 22 -11.65 -0.20 -3.85
C GLN A 22 -10.55 0.74 -3.34
N TYR A 23 -9.32 0.41 -3.73
CA TYR A 23 -8.13 1.15 -3.37
C TYR A 23 -7.50 1.76 -4.62
N GLU A 24 -6.70 2.80 -4.44
CA GLU A 24 -5.84 3.32 -5.50
C GLU A 24 -4.90 2.22 -6.00
N SER A 25 -4.69 2.20 -7.31
CA SER A 25 -3.67 1.37 -7.93
C SER A 25 -2.28 1.79 -7.47
N PHE A 26 -1.32 0.86 -7.53
CA PHE A 26 0.07 1.18 -7.17
C PHE A 26 0.65 2.31 -8.05
N SER A 27 0.25 2.39 -9.33
CA SER A 27 0.64 3.48 -10.22
C SER A 27 0.17 4.86 -9.74
N GLU A 28 -1.03 4.95 -9.17
CA GLU A 28 -1.55 6.21 -8.62
C GLU A 28 -0.74 6.64 -7.38
N VAL A 29 -0.36 5.69 -6.53
CA VAL A 29 0.53 5.94 -5.38
C VAL A 29 1.89 6.47 -5.85
N VAL A 30 2.50 5.83 -6.86
CA VAL A 30 3.78 6.28 -7.44
C VAL A 30 3.65 7.69 -8.04
N SER A 31 2.54 7.98 -8.72
CA SER A 31 2.27 9.32 -9.25
C SER A 31 2.20 10.37 -8.15
N ALA A 32 1.53 10.08 -7.02
CA ALA A 32 1.47 10.97 -5.86
C ALA A 32 2.84 11.19 -5.21
N VAL A 33 3.68 10.15 -5.18
CA VAL A 33 5.08 10.25 -4.72
C VAL A 33 5.87 11.20 -5.61
N ASN A 34 5.77 11.06 -6.94
CA ASN A 34 6.47 11.92 -7.89
C ASN A 34 6.06 13.39 -7.72
N GLN A 35 4.75 13.65 -7.64
CA GLN A 35 4.24 15.01 -7.40
C GLN A 35 4.75 15.61 -6.10
N TRP A 36 4.81 14.80 -5.03
CA TRP A 36 5.34 15.27 -3.75
C TRP A 36 6.84 15.60 -3.85
N ILE A 37 7.65 14.72 -4.45
CA ILE A 37 9.08 14.95 -4.65
C ILE A 37 9.32 16.25 -5.43
N GLU A 38 8.61 16.44 -6.55
CA GLU A 38 8.72 17.63 -7.40
C GLU A 38 8.33 18.93 -6.66
N SER A 39 7.36 18.85 -5.75
CA SER A 39 6.89 20.01 -4.97
C SER A 39 7.83 20.43 -3.82
N THR A 40 8.87 19.64 -3.54
CA THR A 40 9.76 19.84 -2.40
C THR A 40 11.18 20.17 -2.82
N THR A 41 11.94 20.86 -1.97
CA THR A 41 13.38 21.12 -2.18
C THR A 41 14.25 20.22 -1.31
N ILE A 42 13.74 19.05 -0.92
CA ILE A 42 14.44 18.11 -0.05
C ILE A 42 15.33 17.17 -0.87
N GLN A 43 16.42 16.71 -0.27
CA GLN A 43 17.27 15.71 -0.90
C GLN A 43 16.67 14.32 -0.69
N ILE A 44 16.25 13.68 -1.78
CA ILE A 44 15.82 12.28 -1.76
C ILE A 44 17.05 11.37 -1.63
N ILE A 45 17.00 10.46 -0.65
CA ILE A 45 18.06 9.47 -0.37
C ILE A 45 17.71 8.14 -1.03
N ASN A 46 16.48 7.66 -0.83
CA ASN A 46 16.03 6.36 -1.33
C ASN A 46 14.50 6.36 -1.50
N VAL A 47 14.01 5.56 -2.45
CA VAL A 47 12.59 5.26 -2.63
C VAL A 47 12.46 3.75 -2.69
N GLU A 48 11.66 3.18 -1.80
CA GLU A 48 11.47 1.72 -1.70
C GLU A 48 10.00 1.36 -1.65
N THR A 49 9.66 0.19 -2.19
CA THR A 49 8.34 -0.42 -2.05
C THR A 49 8.34 -1.30 -0.80
N VAL A 50 7.44 -1.01 0.14
CA VAL A 50 7.29 -1.76 1.39
C VAL A 50 5.95 -2.48 1.36
N VAL A 51 5.93 -3.75 1.76
CA VAL A 51 4.69 -4.52 1.98
C VAL A 51 4.41 -4.53 3.48
N LEU A 52 3.27 -4.00 3.89
CA LEU A 52 2.85 -3.96 5.29
C LEU A 52 1.58 -4.82 5.50
N PRO A 53 1.49 -5.57 6.60
CA PRO A 53 0.26 -6.25 6.95
C PRO A 53 -0.79 -5.24 7.42
N ASP A 54 -2.02 -5.41 6.95
CA ASP A 54 -3.20 -4.79 7.52
C ASP A 54 -3.70 -5.67 8.68
N TRP A 55 -3.46 -5.21 9.91
CA TRP A 55 -3.91 -5.92 11.11
C TRP A 55 -5.40 -5.68 11.42
N SER A 56 -6.11 -4.88 10.61
CA SER A 56 -7.45 -4.37 10.97
C SER A 56 -8.64 -5.22 10.52
N ILE A 57 -8.44 -6.35 9.82
CA ILE A 57 -9.55 -7.10 9.21
C ILE A 57 -9.53 -8.58 9.63
N GLU A 58 -10.59 -8.98 10.36
CA GLU A 58 -10.94 -10.39 10.55
C GLU A 58 -11.28 -11.00 9.18
N SER A 59 -10.41 -11.87 8.70
CA SER A 59 -10.53 -12.55 7.41
C SER A 59 -11.86 -13.30 7.29
N THR A 60 -12.76 -12.79 6.45
CA THR A 60 -13.89 -13.56 5.93
C THR A 60 -13.49 -14.25 4.63
N SER A 61 -13.79 -15.56 4.56
CA SER A 61 -13.68 -16.45 3.40
C SER A 61 -14.26 -15.78 2.14
N ASP A 62 -13.51 -15.61 1.06
CA ASP A 62 -13.44 -16.60 -0.04
C ASP A 62 -12.36 -16.19 -1.06
N ASP A 63 -11.78 -17.22 -1.70
CA ASP A 63 -11.20 -17.30 -3.05
C ASP A 63 -10.41 -16.14 -3.70
N VAL A 64 -9.13 -16.44 -3.99
CA VAL A 64 -8.45 -16.50 -5.32
C VAL A 64 -6.96 -16.26 -5.11
N TYR A 65 -6.16 -17.33 -5.29
CA TYR A 65 -4.70 -17.25 -5.30
C TYR A 65 -4.20 -16.85 -6.68
N GLY A 66 -3.74 -15.61 -6.79
CA GLY A 66 -3.01 -15.12 -7.96
C GLY A 66 -2.43 -13.77 -7.63
N VAL A 67 -1.10 -13.71 -7.46
CA VAL A 67 -0.37 -12.44 -7.43
C VAL A 67 -0.43 -11.86 -8.84
N THR A 68 -1.49 -11.09 -9.11
CA THR A 68 -1.55 -10.15 -10.22
C THR A 68 -1.21 -8.79 -9.64
N THR A 69 0.01 -8.32 -9.92
CA THR A 69 0.55 -7.03 -9.50
C THR A 69 -0.14 -5.88 -10.23
N SER A 70 -1.41 -5.63 -9.90
CA SER A 70 -2.16 -4.44 -10.31
C SER A 70 -2.67 -3.63 -9.12
N ASP A 71 -2.93 -4.28 -7.99
CA ASP A 71 -3.64 -3.68 -6.87
C ASP A 71 -2.76 -3.60 -5.62
N GLY A 72 -2.72 -2.42 -4.99
CA GLY A 72 -1.89 -2.13 -3.82
C GLY A 72 -2.33 -2.85 -2.54
N TYR A 73 -3.33 -3.73 -2.59
CA TYR A 73 -3.90 -4.48 -1.47
C TYR A 73 -4.12 -5.94 -1.90
N TYR A 74 -3.60 -6.91 -1.16
CA TYR A 74 -3.76 -8.34 -1.47
C TYR A 74 -3.60 -9.25 -0.24
N PRO A 75 -4.28 -10.41 -0.21
CA PRO A 75 -4.13 -11.39 0.87
C PRO A 75 -2.83 -12.18 0.75
N VAL A 76 -2.15 -12.41 1.87
CA VAL A 76 -0.98 -13.29 2.01
C VAL A 76 -1.28 -14.40 3.00
N MET A 77 -0.97 -15.65 2.64
CA MET A 77 -1.04 -16.78 3.55
C MET A 77 0.26 -16.96 4.32
N ILE A 78 0.17 -17.01 5.65
CA ILE A 78 1.31 -17.42 6.49
C ILE A 78 1.28 -18.92 6.77
N SER A 79 2.42 -19.49 7.18
CA SER A 79 2.64 -20.94 7.35
C SER A 79 1.65 -21.66 8.28
N GLN A 80 0.90 -20.91 9.08
CA GLN A 80 -0.12 -21.41 10.01
C GLN A 80 -1.53 -21.49 9.39
N GLY A 81 -1.68 -21.19 8.09
CA GLY A 81 -2.99 -21.18 7.41
C GLY A 81 -3.82 -19.92 7.70
N LEU A 82 -3.24 -18.93 8.38
CA LEU A 82 -3.87 -17.63 8.63
C LEU A 82 -3.70 -16.73 7.40
N LYS A 83 -4.79 -16.09 6.99
CA LYS A 83 -4.81 -15.02 5.99
C LYS A 83 -4.45 -13.71 6.68
N VAL A 84 -3.45 -13.02 6.14
CA VAL A 84 -3.10 -11.66 6.52
C VAL A 84 -3.25 -10.80 5.28
N ASP A 85 -4.16 -9.84 5.34
CA ASP A 85 -4.25 -8.86 4.27
C ASP A 85 -3.03 -7.97 4.33
N CYS A 86 -2.45 -7.66 3.19
CA CYS A 86 -1.26 -6.84 3.06
C CYS A 86 -1.52 -5.71 2.07
N PHE A 87 -0.88 -4.57 2.30
CA PHE A 87 -0.85 -3.49 1.32
C PHE A 87 0.58 -3.09 0.97
N GLN A 88 0.77 -2.67 -0.27
CA GLN A 88 2.01 -2.11 -0.79
C GLN A 88 1.98 -0.60 -0.67
N CYS A 89 2.96 -0.04 0.03
CA CYS A 89 3.19 1.40 0.11
C CYS A 89 4.57 1.77 -0.43
N VAL A 90 4.74 3.03 -0.80
CA VAL A 90 6.04 3.59 -1.18
C VAL A 90 6.61 4.37 -0.01
N ARG A 91 7.80 4.01 0.46
CA ARG A 91 8.54 4.76 1.47
C ARG A 91 9.62 5.58 0.81
N VAL A 92 9.61 6.88 1.08
CA VAL A 92 10.65 7.81 0.62
C VAL A 92 11.50 8.23 1.79
N TRP A 93 12.79 7.94 1.72
CA TRP A 93 13.80 8.42 2.66
C TRP A 93 14.39 9.73 2.13
N TYR A 94 14.45 10.77 2.95
CA TYR A 94 14.91 12.09 2.54
C TYR A 94 15.68 12.80 3.65
N ARG A 95 16.33 13.91 3.27
CA ARG A 95 17.01 14.84 4.17
C ARG A 95 16.69 16.28 3.77
N GLU A 96 16.37 17.09 4.78
CA GLU A 96 16.31 18.55 4.71
C GLU A 96 17.68 19.17 5.00
#